data_AF-A0A7J8D527-F1
#
_entry.id   AF-A0A7J8D527-F1
#
_cell.length_a   1.000
_cell.length_b   1.000
_cell.length_c   1.000
_cell.angle_alpha   90.00
_cell.angle_beta   90.00
_cell.angle_gamma   90.00
#
_symmetry.space_group_name_H-M   'P 1'
#
loop_
_entity.id
_entity.type
_entity.pdbx_description
1 polymer ?
#
loop_
_entity_poly.entity_id
_entity_poly.type
_entity_poly.pdbx_seq_one_letter_code
_entity_poly.pdbx_strand_id
1 'polypeptide(L)'
;MAEGYGACLINKPELVQDMVKQVRNQVENPRFSVSIKIRIHDDLTRTVDLCRKAEATGVSWVAVHGRTAEERHQPVHYEAIKIIKENMSIPVIANGDIRNLKEAQNVCHITGTDGVMVARGLLANPAMFAGYEETPLKCIWDWVDIALELGTPYMCFHQHLMYMMEKITSRQEKRVFNALSSTSAVLDYLTDHYGI
;
A
#
# COMPACT_ATOMS: atom_id res chain seq x y z
N MET A 1 5.95 -16.30 8.29
CA MET A 1 5.60 -15.43 9.43
C MET A 1 5.40 -16.33 10.63
N ALA A 2 6.38 -16.41 11.52
CA ALA A 2 6.43 -17.41 12.60
C ALA A 2 5.88 -16.89 13.95
N GLU A 3 5.49 -15.61 14.03
CA GLU A 3 5.23 -14.95 15.32
C GLU A 3 3.74 -14.63 15.60
N GLY A 4 2.80 -15.19 14.82
CA GLY A 4 1.38 -15.02 15.12
C GLY A 4 0.78 -13.64 14.80
N TYR A 5 1.53 -12.76 14.12
CA TYR A 5 1.07 -11.45 13.64
C TYR A 5 0.76 -11.42 12.13
N GLY A 6 0.02 -10.41 11.71
CA GLY A 6 -0.29 -10.16 10.29
C GLY A 6 -1.37 -11.11 9.77
N ALA A 7 -1.18 -11.66 8.57
CA ALA A 7 -2.23 -12.39 7.86
C ALA A 7 -2.74 -13.65 8.59
N CYS A 8 -1.97 -14.23 9.52
CA CYS A 8 -2.44 -15.39 10.31
C CYS A 8 -3.59 -15.04 11.26
N LEU A 9 -3.79 -13.76 11.60
CA LEU A 9 -4.91 -13.29 12.43
C LEU A 9 -6.26 -13.46 11.75
N ILE A 10 -6.30 -13.69 10.42
CA ILE A 10 -7.53 -14.03 9.70
C ILE A 10 -8.23 -15.27 10.28
N ASN A 11 -7.47 -16.17 10.93
CA ASN A 11 -7.96 -17.37 11.58
C ASN A 11 -8.35 -17.16 13.05
N LYS A 12 -8.24 -15.94 13.58
CA LYS A 12 -8.48 -15.60 15.00
C LYS A 12 -9.38 -14.35 15.11
N PRO A 13 -10.62 -14.38 14.57
CA PRO A 13 -11.47 -13.20 14.51
C PRO A 13 -11.81 -12.63 15.90
N GLU A 14 -11.93 -13.46 16.94
CA GLU A 14 -12.15 -13.01 18.32
C GLU A 14 -10.97 -12.23 18.87
N LEU A 15 -9.73 -12.62 18.50
CA LEU A 15 -8.53 -11.90 18.90
C LEU A 15 -8.46 -10.54 18.19
N VAL A 16 -8.77 -10.49 16.90
CA VAL A 16 -8.84 -9.21 16.16
C VAL A 16 -9.90 -8.28 16.76
N GLN A 17 -11.06 -8.84 17.10
CA GLN A 17 -12.14 -8.12 17.76
C GLN A 17 -11.68 -7.50 19.09
N ASP A 18 -11.02 -8.28 19.95
CA ASP A 18 -10.49 -7.82 21.22
C ASP A 18 -9.42 -6.73 21.03
N MET A 19 -8.48 -6.92 20.09
CA MET A 19 -7.48 -5.90 19.75
C MET A 19 -8.12 -4.56 19.35
N VAL A 20 -9.12 -4.57 18.46
CA VAL A 20 -9.83 -3.35 18.05
C VAL A 20 -10.54 -2.70 19.24
N LYS A 21 -11.23 -3.50 20.06
CA LYS A 21 -11.94 -3.01 21.26
C LYS A 21 -10.97 -2.35 22.25
N GLN A 22 -9.82 -2.96 22.51
CA GLN A 22 -8.80 -2.41 23.40
C GLN A 22 -8.27 -1.07 22.88
N VAL A 23 -7.95 -0.97 21.59
CA VAL A 23 -7.50 0.30 20.99
C VAL A 23 -8.59 1.36 21.12
N ARG A 24 -9.86 1.03 20.83
CA ARG A 24 -10.98 1.98 20.95
C ARG A 24 -11.19 2.47 22.39
N ASN A 25 -11.01 1.60 23.38
CA ASN A 25 -11.20 1.96 24.79
C ASN A 25 -10.07 2.85 25.33
N GLN A 26 -8.87 2.77 24.77
CA GLN A 26 -7.70 3.53 25.23
C GLN A 26 -7.56 4.90 24.54
N VAL A 27 -8.24 5.11 23.41
CA VAL A 27 -8.19 6.39 22.70
C VAL A 27 -9.36 7.27 23.13
N GLU A 28 -9.06 8.29 23.94
CA GLU A 28 -10.06 9.21 24.50
C GLU A 28 -10.81 10.02 23.44
N ASN A 29 -10.17 10.34 22.32
CA ASN A 29 -10.78 11.11 21.24
C ASN A 29 -11.72 10.22 20.42
N PRO A 30 -13.06 10.41 20.50
CA PRO A 30 -14.01 9.56 19.78
C PRO A 30 -13.87 9.67 18.25
N ARG A 31 -13.30 10.78 17.75
CA ARG A 31 -13.06 11.03 16.31
C ARG A 31 -11.77 10.40 15.78
N PHE A 32 -10.95 9.81 16.65
CA PHE A 32 -9.75 9.11 16.19
C PHE A 32 -10.17 7.88 15.38
N SER A 33 -9.65 7.75 14.16
CA SER A 33 -9.97 6.61 13.29
C SER A 33 -9.14 5.39 13.66
N VAL A 34 -9.79 4.24 13.82
CA VAL A 34 -9.11 2.95 13.99
C VAL A 34 -9.47 2.08 12.80
N SER A 35 -8.49 1.64 12.02
CA SER A 35 -8.71 0.84 10.81
C SER A 35 -7.93 -0.46 10.85
N ILE A 36 -8.40 -1.48 10.13
CA ILE A 36 -7.63 -2.70 9.91
C ILE A 36 -7.32 -2.90 8.41
N LYS A 37 -6.18 -3.54 8.13
CA LYS A 37 -5.82 -3.98 6.80
C LYS A 37 -5.64 -5.49 6.79
N ILE A 38 -6.37 -6.18 5.93
CA ILE A 38 -6.42 -7.64 5.90
C ILE A 38 -6.03 -8.20 4.53
N ARG A 39 -5.73 -9.49 4.54
CA ARG A 39 -5.78 -10.39 3.37
C ARG A 39 -7.03 -11.26 3.51
N ILE A 40 -7.55 -11.77 2.40
CA ILE A 40 -8.70 -12.67 2.42
C ILE A 40 -8.30 -14.07 2.90
N HIS A 41 -9.29 -14.84 3.37
CA HIS A 41 -9.19 -16.27 3.60
C HIS A 41 -9.75 -17.04 2.39
N ASP A 42 -9.29 -18.28 2.15
CA ASP A 42 -9.77 -19.12 1.03
C ASP A 42 -11.28 -19.37 1.13
N ASP A 43 -11.77 -19.63 2.34
CA ASP A 43 -13.18 -19.52 2.70
C ASP A 43 -13.56 -18.05 2.98
N LEU A 44 -14.24 -17.42 2.02
CA LEU A 44 -14.64 -16.02 2.08
C LEU A 44 -15.62 -15.73 3.23
N THR A 45 -16.42 -16.70 3.67
CA THR A 45 -17.36 -16.51 4.79
C THR A 45 -16.62 -16.15 6.08
N ARG A 46 -15.44 -16.72 6.29
CA ARG A 46 -14.55 -16.39 7.43
C ARG A 46 -14.00 -14.98 7.34
N THR A 47 -13.71 -14.50 6.13
CA THR A 47 -13.28 -13.11 5.92
C THR A 47 -14.40 -12.14 6.27
N VAL A 48 -15.63 -12.43 5.84
CA VAL A 48 -16.81 -11.61 6.14
C VAL A 48 -17.11 -11.62 7.65
N ASP A 49 -17.05 -12.79 8.31
CA ASP A 49 -17.22 -12.89 9.77
C ASP A 49 -16.22 -12.01 10.53
N LEU A 50 -14.94 -12.07 10.15
CA LEU A 50 -13.92 -11.22 10.76
C LEU A 50 -14.21 -9.73 10.55
N CYS A 51 -14.59 -9.33 9.34
CA CYS A 51 -14.89 -7.93 9.04
C CYS A 51 -16.09 -7.42 9.85
N ARG A 52 -17.17 -8.21 9.94
CA ARG A 52 -18.36 -7.88 10.74
C ARG A 52 -18.05 -7.78 12.24
N LYS A 53 -17.23 -8.68 12.78
CA LYS A 53 -16.78 -8.61 14.17
C LYS A 53 -15.95 -7.36 14.45
N ALA A 54 -15.08 -6.95 13.52
CA ALA A 54 -14.31 -5.71 13.63
C ALA A 54 -15.18 -4.45 13.48
N GLU A 55 -16.17 -4.47 12.60
CA GLU A 55 -17.18 -3.40 12.48
C GLU A 55 -17.99 -3.24 13.76
N ALA A 56 -18.46 -4.34 14.35
CA ALA A 56 -19.20 -4.33 15.61
C ALA A 56 -18.39 -3.78 16.80
N THR A 57 -17.06 -3.74 16.71
CA THR A 57 -16.19 -3.13 17.73
C THR A 57 -15.69 -1.74 17.38
N GLY A 58 -16.23 -1.13 16.33
CA GLY A 58 -16.01 0.27 16.01
C GLY A 58 -14.77 0.55 15.17
N VAL A 59 -14.34 -0.41 14.33
CA VAL A 59 -13.39 -0.10 13.26
C VAL A 59 -14.03 0.93 12.30
N SER A 60 -13.28 1.96 11.95
CA SER A 60 -13.75 3.08 11.14
C SER A 60 -13.82 2.75 9.65
N TRP A 61 -12.93 1.86 9.17
CA TRP A 61 -12.88 1.35 7.80
C TRP A 61 -11.94 0.15 7.70
N VAL A 62 -12.06 -0.63 6.61
CA VAL A 62 -11.23 -1.83 6.36
C VAL A 62 -10.56 -1.74 4.99
N ALA A 63 -9.25 -1.96 4.93
CA ALA A 63 -8.55 -2.20 3.67
C ALA A 63 -8.40 -3.70 3.39
N VAL A 64 -8.86 -4.16 2.24
CA VAL A 64 -8.83 -5.59 1.87
C VAL A 64 -7.89 -5.80 0.70
N HIS A 65 -6.82 -6.56 0.94
CA HIS A 65 -6.02 -7.12 -0.13
C HIS A 65 -6.66 -8.42 -0.61
N GLY A 66 -7.12 -8.47 -1.87
CA GLY A 66 -7.82 -9.62 -2.46
C GLY A 66 -6.92 -10.82 -2.78
N ARG A 67 -5.90 -11.10 -1.95
CA ARG A 67 -5.11 -12.35 -2.02
C ARG A 67 -5.05 -12.96 -0.64
N THR A 68 -4.98 -14.27 -0.60
CA THR A 68 -4.76 -15.04 0.62
C THR A 68 -3.32 -14.90 1.09
N ALA A 69 -2.99 -15.38 2.29
CA ALA A 69 -1.63 -15.29 2.81
C ALA A 69 -0.58 -16.02 1.94
N GLU A 70 -0.99 -17.13 1.31
CA GLU A 70 -0.12 -17.97 0.47
C GLU A 70 0.00 -17.44 -0.97
N GLU A 71 -0.99 -16.68 -1.42
CA GLU A 71 -1.01 -16.04 -2.73
C GLU A 71 -0.10 -14.80 -2.77
N ARG A 72 1.20 -15.01 -3.00
CA ARG A 72 2.17 -13.90 -3.12
C ARG A 72 2.03 -13.15 -4.44
N HIS A 73 2.16 -13.88 -5.56
CA HIS A 73 2.23 -13.33 -6.92
C HIS A 73 1.04 -13.73 -7.81
N GLN A 74 0.00 -14.32 -7.23
CA GLN A 74 -1.21 -14.71 -7.96
C GLN A 74 -2.05 -13.48 -8.36
N PRO A 75 -3.01 -13.57 -9.28
CA PRO A 75 -3.96 -12.49 -9.53
C PRO A 75 -4.73 -12.09 -8.26
N VAL A 76 -5.22 -10.85 -8.21
CA VAL A 76 -6.07 -10.36 -7.11
C VAL A 76 -7.53 -10.73 -7.37
N HIS A 77 -8.19 -11.29 -6.36
CA HIS A 77 -9.60 -11.65 -6.38
C HIS A 77 -10.49 -10.44 -6.08
N TYR A 78 -10.76 -9.60 -7.08
CA TYR A 78 -11.61 -8.41 -6.90
C TYR A 78 -13.06 -8.75 -6.55
N GLU A 79 -13.59 -9.89 -7.02
CA GLU A 79 -14.95 -10.33 -6.67
C GLU A 79 -15.07 -10.63 -5.16
N ALA A 80 -14.02 -11.17 -4.53
CA ALA A 80 -14.00 -11.36 -3.09
C ALA A 80 -14.08 -10.02 -2.34
N ILE A 81 -13.40 -8.99 -2.83
CA ILE A 81 -13.46 -7.64 -2.26
C ILE A 81 -14.87 -7.06 -2.39
N LYS A 82 -15.52 -7.24 -3.55
CA LYS A 82 -16.89 -6.80 -3.79
C LYS A 82 -17.88 -7.44 -2.82
N ILE A 83 -17.82 -8.77 -2.65
CA ILE A 83 -18.67 -9.50 -1.70
C ILE A 83 -18.47 -8.98 -0.27
N ILE A 84 -17.23 -8.67 0.13
CA ILE A 84 -16.97 -8.07 1.44
C ILE A 84 -17.63 -6.69 1.53
N LYS A 85 -17.46 -5.83 0.53
CA LYS A 85 -18.08 -4.49 0.51
C LYS A 85 -19.60 -4.55 0.63
N GLU A 86 -20.25 -5.49 -0.05
CA GLU A 86 -21.72 -5.69 0.02
C GLU A 86 -22.22 -6.13 1.40
N ASN A 87 -21.33 -6.65 2.26
CA ASN A 87 -21.66 -7.17 3.59
C ASN A 87 -21.26 -6.23 4.74
N MET A 88 -20.77 -5.02 4.44
CA MET A 88 -20.24 -4.04 5.39
C MET A 88 -21.00 -2.71 5.30
N SER A 89 -21.22 -2.05 6.44
CA SER A 89 -21.83 -0.71 6.50
C SER A 89 -20.80 0.42 6.58
N ILE A 90 -19.57 0.11 7.02
CA ILE A 90 -18.42 1.02 7.02
C ILE A 90 -17.69 1.06 5.66
N PRO A 91 -16.84 2.07 5.42
CA PRO A 91 -16.01 2.13 4.23
C PRO A 91 -15.06 0.93 4.09
N VAL A 92 -14.99 0.39 2.86
CA VAL A 92 -14.06 -0.68 2.46
C VAL A 92 -13.16 -0.15 1.36
N ILE A 93 -11.85 -0.36 1.51
CA ILE A 93 -10.80 0.11 0.61
C ILE A 93 -10.19 -1.10 -0.12
N ALA A 94 -10.29 -1.13 -1.45
CA ALA A 94 -9.71 -2.21 -2.25
C ALA A 94 -8.18 -2.06 -2.34
N ASN A 95 -7.45 -3.18 -2.25
CA ASN A 95 -6.00 -3.20 -2.38
C ASN A 95 -5.52 -4.41 -3.19
N GLY A 96 -4.47 -4.21 -3.98
CA GLY A 96 -3.82 -5.25 -4.76
C GLY A 96 -3.78 -4.90 -6.24
N ASP A 97 -2.66 -5.19 -6.90
CA ASP A 97 -2.42 -5.09 -8.36
C ASP A 97 -2.83 -3.81 -9.09
N ILE A 98 -2.99 -2.68 -8.39
CA ILE A 98 -3.20 -1.37 -9.01
C ILE A 98 -1.85 -0.70 -9.30
N ARG A 99 -1.66 -0.25 -10.55
CA ARG A 99 -0.40 0.30 -11.07
C ARG A 99 -0.51 1.66 -11.76
N ASN A 100 -1.72 2.16 -11.97
CA ASN A 100 -1.97 3.48 -12.53
C ASN A 100 -3.36 4.00 -12.09
N LEU A 101 -3.63 5.27 -12.36
CA LEU A 101 -4.89 5.93 -11.97
C LEU A 101 -6.11 5.28 -12.64
N LYS A 102 -5.99 4.85 -13.90
CA LYS A 102 -7.08 4.18 -14.63
C LYS A 102 -7.46 2.85 -13.98
N GLU A 103 -6.47 2.05 -13.58
CA GLU A 103 -6.69 0.80 -12.85
C GLU A 103 -7.32 1.07 -11.48
N ALA A 104 -6.88 2.11 -10.76
CA ALA A 104 -7.48 2.51 -9.49
C ALA A 104 -8.98 2.81 -9.64
N GLN A 105 -9.34 3.62 -10.64
CA GLN A 105 -10.73 3.96 -10.96
C GLN A 105 -11.54 2.72 -11.36
N ASN A 106 -10.97 1.86 -12.20
CA ASN A 106 -11.63 0.63 -12.64
C ASN A 106 -11.89 -0.33 -11.47
N VAL A 107 -10.91 -0.53 -10.57
CA VAL A 107 -11.05 -1.39 -9.40
C VAL A 107 -12.15 -0.85 -8.46
N CYS A 108 -12.16 0.45 -8.22
CA CYS A 108 -13.23 1.10 -7.45
C CYS A 108 -14.60 0.83 -8.09
N HIS A 109 -14.72 1.03 -9.41
CA HIS A 109 -15.96 0.82 -10.16
C HIS A 109 -16.47 -0.64 -10.09
N ILE A 110 -15.63 -1.63 -10.38
CA ILE A 110 -16.07 -3.05 -10.43
C ILE A 110 -16.36 -3.63 -9.05
N THR A 111 -15.70 -3.13 -7.99
CA THR A 111 -15.88 -3.65 -6.63
C THR A 111 -16.92 -2.88 -5.81
N GLY A 112 -17.29 -1.67 -6.24
CA GLY A 112 -18.16 -0.78 -5.46
C GLY A 112 -17.53 -0.29 -4.15
N THR A 113 -16.21 -0.42 -3.99
CA THR A 113 -15.49 0.01 -2.78
C THR A 113 -15.42 1.53 -2.68
N ASP A 114 -15.24 2.05 -1.47
CA ASP A 114 -15.26 3.49 -1.18
C ASP A 114 -13.92 4.17 -1.50
N GLY A 115 -12.93 3.38 -1.92
CA GLY A 115 -11.63 3.87 -2.33
C GLY A 115 -10.67 2.72 -2.62
N VAL A 116 -9.46 3.10 -3.02
CA VAL A 116 -8.37 2.14 -3.26
C VAL A 116 -7.12 2.50 -2.47
N MET A 117 -6.34 1.48 -2.14
CA MET A 117 -5.01 1.60 -1.58
C MET A 117 -4.01 1.01 -2.57
N VAL A 118 -2.96 1.78 -2.89
CA VAL A 118 -1.93 1.39 -3.84
C VAL A 118 -0.59 1.31 -3.11
N ALA A 119 0.22 0.30 -3.45
CA ALA A 119 1.55 0.11 -2.86
C ALA A 119 2.63 0.12 -3.94
N ARG A 120 2.86 -1.01 -4.63
CA ARG A 120 3.89 -1.13 -5.67
C ARG A 120 3.76 -0.09 -6.80
N GLY A 121 2.53 0.25 -7.18
CA GLY A 121 2.29 1.31 -8.16
C GLY A 121 2.87 2.66 -7.73
N LEU A 122 2.69 3.05 -6.47
CA LEU A 122 3.19 4.32 -5.93
C LEU A 122 4.70 4.29 -5.66
N LEU A 123 5.30 3.13 -5.39
CA LEU A 123 6.76 3.02 -5.37
C LEU A 123 7.35 3.36 -6.74
N ALA A 124 6.74 2.87 -7.82
CA ALA A 124 7.20 3.12 -9.18
C ALA A 124 6.84 4.52 -9.70
N ASN A 125 5.72 5.10 -9.24
CA ASN A 125 5.29 6.44 -9.58
C ASN A 125 4.47 7.08 -8.44
N PRO A 126 5.10 7.88 -7.55
CA PRO A 126 4.40 8.54 -6.45
C PRO A 126 3.38 9.58 -6.93
N ALA A 127 3.56 10.13 -8.13
CA ALA A 127 2.65 11.11 -8.72
C ALA A 127 1.47 10.48 -9.48
N MET A 128 1.28 9.16 -9.41
CA MET A 128 0.22 8.43 -10.10
C MET A 128 -1.16 9.04 -9.87
N PHE A 129 -1.51 9.39 -8.63
CA PHE A 129 -2.83 9.94 -8.32
C PHE A 129 -3.02 11.38 -8.80
N ALA A 130 -1.94 12.08 -9.17
CA ALA A 130 -2.01 13.35 -9.86
C ALA A 130 -2.18 13.20 -11.39
N GLY A 131 -2.32 11.98 -11.89
CA GLY A 131 -2.59 11.69 -13.31
C GLY A 131 -1.35 11.52 -14.17
N TYR A 132 -0.16 11.42 -13.58
CA TYR A 132 1.07 11.16 -14.33
C TYR A 132 1.21 9.67 -14.64
N GLU A 133 1.69 9.35 -15.85
CA GLU A 133 1.97 7.97 -16.28
C GLU A 133 3.32 7.45 -15.72
N GLU A 134 4.25 8.36 -15.47
CA GLU A 134 5.61 8.12 -14.96
C GLU A 134 5.98 9.15 -13.90
N THR A 135 7.01 8.89 -13.10
CA THR A 135 7.45 9.82 -12.05
C THR A 135 8.00 11.10 -12.67
N PRO A 136 7.42 12.28 -12.39
CA PRO A 136 7.98 13.55 -12.85
C PRO A 136 9.35 13.80 -12.21
N LEU A 137 10.27 14.42 -12.94
CA LEU A 137 11.59 14.80 -12.39
C LEU A 137 11.46 15.67 -11.13
N LYS A 138 10.43 16.53 -11.04
CA LYS A 138 10.16 17.30 -9.83
C LYS A 138 9.86 16.42 -8.61
N CYS A 139 9.20 15.28 -8.80
CA CYS A 139 8.92 14.34 -7.71
C CYS A 139 10.20 13.62 -7.24
N ILE A 140 11.14 13.37 -8.16
CA ILE A 140 12.49 12.88 -7.80
C ILE A 140 13.20 13.91 -6.93
N TRP A 141 13.16 15.19 -7.32
CA TRP A 141 13.70 16.29 -6.54
C TRP A 141 13.09 16.40 -5.15
N ASP A 142 11.76 16.39 -5.06
CA ASP A 142 11.05 16.46 -3.78
C ASP A 142 11.49 15.33 -2.85
N TRP A 143 11.68 14.12 -3.39
CA TRP A 143 12.21 13.01 -2.61
C TRP A 143 13.65 13.26 -2.15
N VAL A 144 14.52 13.75 -3.02
CA VAL A 144 15.92 14.04 -2.66
C VAL A 144 15.98 15.06 -1.53
N ASP A 145 15.26 16.18 -1.68
CA ASP A 145 15.23 17.26 -0.69
C ASP A 145 14.72 16.76 0.67
N ILE A 146 13.55 16.10 0.68
CA ILE A 146 12.95 15.54 1.90
C ILE A 146 13.87 14.51 2.54
N ALA A 147 14.46 13.62 1.74
CA ALA A 147 15.28 12.54 2.26
C ALA A 147 16.58 13.06 2.89
N LEU A 148 17.21 14.07 2.29
CA LEU A 148 18.39 14.73 2.84
C LEU A 148 18.05 15.53 4.11
N GLU A 149 16.95 16.29 4.11
CA GLU A 149 16.49 17.06 5.27
C GLU A 149 16.23 16.16 6.48
N LEU A 150 15.61 14.99 6.27
CA LEU A 150 15.29 14.04 7.32
C LEU A 150 16.44 13.10 7.69
N GLY A 151 17.60 13.18 7.03
CA GLY A 151 18.73 12.27 7.28
C GLY A 151 18.42 10.81 6.96
N THR A 152 17.66 10.56 5.88
CA THR A 152 17.20 9.23 5.50
C THR A 152 18.39 8.29 5.24
N PRO A 153 18.40 7.06 5.81
CA PRO A 153 19.46 6.10 5.57
C PRO A 153 19.66 5.81 4.08
N TYR A 154 20.91 5.71 3.63
CA TYR A 154 21.29 5.52 2.23
C TYR A 154 20.49 4.43 1.51
N MET A 155 20.34 3.26 2.14
CA MET A 155 19.61 2.14 1.55
C MET A 155 18.16 2.50 1.22
N CYS A 156 17.47 3.21 2.12
CA CYS A 156 16.11 3.67 1.89
C CYS A 156 16.06 4.78 0.85
N PHE A 157 16.99 5.74 0.93
CA PHE A 157 17.13 6.85 -0.02
C PHE A 157 17.27 6.34 -1.46
N HIS A 158 18.27 5.48 -1.69
CA HIS A 158 18.58 4.96 -3.02
C HIS A 158 17.51 3.99 -3.52
N GLN A 159 16.99 3.09 -2.66
CA GLN A 159 15.98 2.12 -3.09
C GLN A 159 14.68 2.78 -3.59
N HIS A 160 14.24 3.89 -2.97
CA HIS A 160 13.08 4.63 -3.48
C HIS A 160 13.37 5.23 -4.86
N LEU A 161 14.54 5.84 -5.05
CA LEU A 161 14.97 6.35 -6.35
C LEU A 161 15.01 5.25 -7.42
N MET A 162 15.52 4.07 -7.09
CA MET A 162 15.55 2.93 -8.02
C MET A 162 14.15 2.54 -8.51
N TYR A 163 13.13 2.59 -7.64
CA TYR A 163 11.75 2.35 -8.06
C TYR A 163 11.18 3.50 -8.89
N MET A 164 11.34 4.74 -8.42
CA MET A 164 10.79 5.92 -9.09
C MET A 164 11.38 6.14 -10.49
N MET A 165 12.66 5.82 -10.69
CA MET A 165 13.37 5.97 -11.94
C MET A 165 13.16 4.80 -12.90
N GLU A 166 12.45 3.73 -12.49
CA GLU A 166 12.33 2.51 -13.29
C GLU A 166 11.70 2.77 -14.67
N LYS A 167 10.74 3.69 -14.81
CA LYS A 167 10.17 3.99 -16.13
C LYS A 167 10.92 5.06 -16.92
N ILE A 168 11.72 5.87 -16.24
CA ILE A 168 12.43 7.02 -16.81
C ILE A 168 13.75 6.59 -17.47
N THR A 169 14.40 5.58 -16.89
CA THR A 169 15.76 5.17 -17.27
C THR A 169 15.78 4.01 -18.26
N SER A 170 16.75 4.03 -19.17
CA SER A 170 17.09 2.87 -20.00
C SER A 170 17.67 1.73 -19.16
N ARG A 171 17.72 0.52 -19.73
CA ARG A 171 18.30 -0.66 -19.05
C ARG A 171 19.76 -0.47 -18.66
N GLN A 172 20.53 0.30 -19.43
CA GLN A 172 21.93 0.58 -19.15
C GLN A 172 22.06 1.57 -17.99
N GLU A 173 21.30 2.66 -18.03
CA GLU A 173 21.26 3.66 -16.95
C GLU A 173 20.88 3.03 -15.62
N LYS A 174 19.83 2.18 -15.60
CA LYS A 174 19.45 1.43 -14.40
C LYS A 174 20.60 0.63 -13.79
N ARG A 175 21.40 -0.04 -14.63
CA ARG A 175 22.52 -0.86 -14.13
C ARG A 175 23.57 0.00 -13.46
N VAL A 176 23.86 1.17 -14.04
CA VAL A 176 24.82 2.12 -13.48
C VAL A 176 24.26 2.73 -12.19
N PHE A 177 23.04 3.27 -12.24
CA PHE A 177 22.38 3.92 -11.12
C PHE A 177 22.25 2.98 -9.91
N ASN A 178 21.71 1.78 -10.13
CA ASN A 178 21.49 0.80 -9.06
C ASN A 178 22.80 0.30 -8.42
N ALA A 179 23.95 0.48 -9.08
CA ALA A 179 25.27 0.08 -8.57
C ALA A 179 25.95 1.17 -7.74
N LEU A 180 25.39 2.38 -7.69
CA LEU A 180 25.90 3.45 -6.84
C LEU A 180 25.84 3.01 -5.36
N SER A 181 26.79 3.47 -4.56
CA SER A 181 27.02 2.98 -3.19
C SER A 181 27.05 4.07 -2.12
N SER A 182 26.86 5.34 -2.50
CA SER A 182 26.78 6.46 -1.55
C SER A 182 25.75 7.49 -2.01
N THR A 183 25.23 8.26 -1.04
CA THR A 183 24.33 9.39 -1.33
C THR A 183 24.98 10.39 -2.28
N SER A 184 26.26 10.73 -2.08
CA SER A 184 26.97 11.66 -2.94
C SER A 184 27.02 11.19 -4.40
N ALA A 185 27.33 9.91 -4.64
CA ALA A 185 27.42 9.37 -6.00
C ALA A 185 26.04 9.34 -6.69
N VAL A 186 24.96 9.14 -5.92
CA VAL A 186 23.59 9.25 -6.43
C VAL A 186 23.26 10.69 -6.80
N LEU A 187 23.63 11.68 -5.97
CA LEU A 187 23.42 13.09 -6.27
C LEU A 187 24.20 13.50 -7.52
N ASP A 188 25.50 13.20 -7.58
CA ASP A 188 26.34 13.49 -8.74
C ASP A 188 25.73 12.91 -10.03
N TYR A 189 25.25 11.65 -9.98
CA TYR A 189 24.58 11.02 -11.11
C TYR A 189 23.29 11.76 -11.52
N LEU A 190 22.45 12.14 -10.56
CA LEU A 190 21.22 12.87 -10.86
C LEU A 190 21.55 14.24 -11.48
N THR A 191 22.57 14.94 -10.97
CA THR A 191 23.01 16.25 -11.48
C THR A 191 23.51 16.15 -12.90
N ASP A 192 24.41 15.21 -13.16
CA ASP A 192 25.06 15.05 -14.46
C ASP A 192 24.08 14.59 -15.56
N HIS A 193 23.11 13.73 -15.22
CA HIS A 193 22.23 13.10 -16.21
C HIS A 193 20.88 13.76 -16.37
N TYR A 194 20.35 14.40 -15.31
CA TYR A 194 19.00 14.95 -15.31
C TYR A 194 18.98 16.46 -15.05
N GLY A 195 20.15 17.10 -14.91
CA GLY A 195 20.27 18.49 -14.47
C GLY A 195 19.73 18.66 -13.05
N ILE A 196 19.85 17.59 -12.26
CA ILE A 196 19.34 17.48 -10.91
C ILE A 196 20.45 17.70 -9.88
#